data_AF-A0A953P4C3-F1
#
_entry.id   AF-A0A953P4C3-F1
#
_cell.length_a   1.000
_cell.length_b   1.000
_cell.length_c   1.000
_cell.angle_alpha   90.00
_cell.angle_beta   90.00
_cell.angle_gamma   90.00
#
_symmetry.space_group_name_H-M   'P 1'
#
loop_
_entity.id
_entity.type
_entity.pdbx_description
1 polymer ?
#
loop_
_entity_poly.entity_id
_entity_poly.type
_entity_poly.pdbx_seq_one_letter_code
_entity_poly.pdbx_strand_id
1 'polypeptide(L)'
;MSSTEETKSLRKTALNGLHRRLGAKMVDFGGWDMPVEYPSSGGLMKEHLAVRTSVGMFDVSHMGDILIRGPQALEAVQWISMNDASKLQEGQAHYSALLYPEGTFVDDVI
;
A
#
# COMPACT_ATOMS: atom_id res chain seq x y z
N MET A 1 35.21 -14.89 -8.23
CA MET A 1 34.61 -14.81 -6.88
C MET A 1 33.11 -14.66 -7.10
N SER A 2 32.36 -15.75 -6.92
CA SER A 2 30.91 -15.75 -7.09
C SER A 2 30.30 -15.02 -5.90
N SER A 3 29.68 -13.87 -6.14
CA SER A 3 28.85 -13.19 -5.16
C SER A 3 27.64 -14.07 -4.89
N THR A 4 27.57 -14.66 -3.70
CA THR A 4 26.35 -15.28 -3.17
C THR A 4 25.27 -14.19 -3.07
N GLU A 5 24.31 -14.21 -4.00
CA GLU A 5 23.06 -13.47 -3.84
C GLU A 5 22.34 -14.05 -2.62
N GLU A 6 22.35 -13.33 -1.49
CA GLU A 6 21.43 -13.59 -0.40
C GLU A 6 20.01 -13.39 -0.94
N THR A 7 19.29 -14.49 -1.13
CA THR A 7 17.87 -14.46 -1.48
C THR A 7 17.11 -13.94 -0.26
N LYS A 8 16.92 -12.63 -0.22
CA LYS A 8 16.16 -11.95 0.83
C LYS A 8 14.74 -12.53 0.87
N SER A 9 14.35 -13.13 1.99
CA SER A 9 13.01 -13.69 2.14
C SER A 9 11.97 -12.58 2.08
N LEU A 10 10.92 -12.76 1.27
CA LEU A 10 9.82 -11.81 1.18
C LEU A 10 9.05 -11.69 2.49
N ARG A 11 8.65 -10.46 2.83
CA ARG A 11 7.77 -10.16 3.96
C ARG A 11 6.37 -10.72 3.69
N LYS A 12 5.62 -11.08 4.72
CA LYS A 12 4.28 -11.68 4.60
C LYS A 12 3.26 -10.91 5.41
N THR A 13 2.07 -10.68 4.85
CA THR A 13 0.93 -10.16 5.60
C THR A 13 0.35 -11.24 6.51
N ALA A 14 -0.48 -10.84 7.48
CA ALA A 14 -1.20 -11.78 8.35
C ALA A 14 -2.12 -12.73 7.55
N LEU A 15 -2.58 -12.31 6.37
CA LEU A 15 -3.48 -13.09 5.51
C LEU A 15 -2.76 -13.94 4.46
N ASN A 16 -1.42 -13.90 4.36
CA ASN A 16 -0.66 -14.65 3.35
C ASN A 16 -1.01 -16.16 3.31
N GLY A 17 -1.16 -16.79 4.48
CA GLY A 17 -1.55 -18.20 4.55
C GLY A 17 -2.96 -18.47 4.03
N LEU A 18 -3.89 -17.52 4.17
CA LEU A 18 -5.24 -17.61 3.63
C LEU A 18 -5.22 -17.49 2.10
N HIS A 19 -4.47 -16.52 1.55
CA HIS A 19 -4.32 -16.34 0.10
C HIS A 19 -3.88 -17.63 -0.60
N ARG A 20 -2.88 -18.31 -0.03
CA ARG A 20 -2.37 -19.59 -0.54
C ARG A 20 -3.43 -20.70 -0.50
N ARG A 21 -4.21 -20.79 0.58
CA ARG A 21 -5.32 -21.77 0.68
C ARG A 21 -6.44 -21.50 -0.33
N LEU A 22 -6.67 -20.22 -0.68
CA LEU A 22 -7.62 -19.82 -1.71
C LEU A 22 -7.08 -20.00 -3.14
N GLY A 23 -5.83 -20.45 -3.30
CA GLY A 23 -5.20 -20.68 -4.58
C GLY A 23 -4.73 -19.40 -5.27
N ALA A 24 -4.42 -18.35 -4.50
CA ALA A 24 -3.86 -17.12 -5.06
C ALA A 24 -2.50 -17.38 -5.72
N LYS A 25 -2.27 -16.70 -6.84
CA LYS A 25 -0.94 -16.58 -7.43
C LYS A 25 -0.18 -15.50 -6.68
N MET A 26 0.93 -15.87 -6.06
CA MET A 26 1.74 -14.98 -5.22
C MET A 26 2.93 -14.41 -6.00
N VAL A 27 3.28 -13.15 -5.76
CA VAL A 27 4.39 -12.44 -6.42
C VAL A 27 5.21 -11.64 -5.41
N ASP A 28 6.46 -11.31 -5.78
CA ASP A 28 7.22 -10.26 -5.10
C ASP A 28 6.67 -8.89 -5.49
N PHE A 29 6.04 -8.22 -4.54
CA PHE A 29 5.55 -6.86 -4.65
C PHE A 29 6.26 -5.98 -3.63
N GLY A 30 7.31 -5.27 -4.04
CA GLY A 30 8.06 -4.36 -3.16
C GLY A 30 8.70 -5.05 -1.95
N GLY A 31 9.14 -6.30 -2.10
CA GLY A 31 9.69 -7.12 -1.01
C GLY A 31 8.62 -7.74 -0.11
N TRP A 32 7.36 -7.80 -0.57
CA TRP A 32 6.26 -8.52 0.07
C TRP A 32 5.77 -9.66 -0.81
N ASP A 33 5.40 -10.78 -0.20
CA ASP A 33 4.79 -11.95 -0.84
C ASP A 33 3.27 -11.76 -0.89
N MET A 34 2.79 -11.19 -2.00
CA MET A 34 1.41 -10.69 -2.15
C MET A 34 0.62 -11.42 -3.24
N PRO A 35 -0.71 -11.59 -3.10
CA PRO A 35 -1.55 -12.16 -4.14
C PRO A 35 -1.72 -11.18 -5.32
N VAL A 36 -1.43 -11.62 -6.55
CA VAL A 36 -1.67 -10.82 -7.77
C VAL A 36 -3.01 -11.14 -8.43
N GLU A 37 -3.46 -12.40 -8.33
CA GLU A 37 -4.74 -12.87 -8.88
C GLU A 37 -5.17 -14.18 -8.20
N TYR A 38 -6.46 -14.51 -8.28
CA TYR A 38 -7.05 -15.77 -7.84
C TYR A 38 -7.61 -16.50 -9.07
N PRO A 39 -6.82 -17.41 -9.70
CA PRO A 39 -7.24 -18.07 -10.93
C PRO A 39 -8.55 -18.86 -10.79
N SER A 40 -8.81 -19.43 -9.61
CA SER A 40 -10.02 -20.18 -9.29
C SER A 40 -11.31 -19.35 -9.39
N SER A 41 -11.24 -18.02 -9.23
CA SER A 41 -12.40 -17.12 -9.44
C SER A 41 -12.66 -16.77 -10.90
N GLY A 42 -11.77 -17.16 -11.83
CA GLY A 42 -11.78 -16.73 -13.24
C GLY A 42 -10.73 -15.68 -13.58
N GLY A 43 -9.77 -15.46 -12.68
CA GLY A 43 -8.59 -14.59 -12.87
C GLY A 43 -8.88 -13.09 -12.89
N LEU A 44 -7.84 -12.32 -13.22
CA LEU A 44 -7.81 -10.85 -13.14
C LEU A 44 -9.01 -10.14 -13.76
N MET A 45 -9.44 -10.55 -14.96
CA MET A 45 -10.55 -9.89 -15.66
C MET A 45 -11.87 -10.01 -14.90
N LYS A 46 -12.15 -11.19 -14.33
CA LYS A 46 -13.39 -11.41 -13.59
C LYS A 46 -13.36 -10.75 -12.22
N GLU A 47 -12.20 -10.71 -11.57
CA GLU A 47 -11.98 -9.94 -10.33
C GLU A 47 -12.20 -8.44 -10.56
N HIS A 48 -11.63 -7.90 -11.63
CA HIS A 48 -11.80 -6.49 -12.02
C HIS A 48 -13.27 -6.14 -12.25
N LEU A 49 -13.99 -6.95 -13.02
CA LEU A 49 -15.41 -6.73 -13.28
C LEU A 49 -16.23 -6.85 -11.98
N ALA A 50 -15.95 -7.84 -11.14
CA ALA A 50 -16.66 -8.02 -9.86
C ALA A 50 -16.54 -6.77 -8.95
N VAL A 51 -15.35 -6.16 -8.85
CA VAL A 51 -15.15 -4.92 -8.09
C VAL A 51 -15.98 -3.77 -8.65
N ARG A 52 -16.08 -3.66 -9.98
CA ARG A 52 -16.82 -2.56 -10.63
C ARG A 52 -18.33 -2.75 -10.61
N THR A 53 -18.81 -3.99 -10.63
CA THR A 53 -20.25 -4.28 -10.76
C THR A 53 -20.88 -4.79 -9.46
N SER A 54 -20.08 -5.06 -8.42
CA SER A 54 -20.54 -5.60 -7.15
C SER A 54 -19.56 -5.21 -6.03
N VAL A 55 -18.81 -6.16 -5.47
CA VAL A 55 -17.88 -5.95 -4.35
C VAL A 55 -16.59 -6.71 -4.58
N GLY A 56 -15.48 -6.12 -4.12
CA GLY A 56 -14.19 -6.79 -4.01
C GLY A 56 -13.56 -6.57 -2.64
N MET A 57 -12.67 -7.48 -2.25
CA MET A 57 -11.92 -7.43 -1.01
C MET A 57 -10.43 -7.43 -1.35
N PHE A 58 -9.67 -6.51 -0.75
CA PHE A 58 -8.24 -6.34 -1.04
C PHE A 58 -7.44 -6.44 0.25
N ASP A 59 -6.36 -7.22 0.25
CA ASP A 59 -5.36 -7.17 1.32
C ASP A 59 -4.35 -6.07 1.00
N VAL A 60 -4.56 -4.90 1.60
CA VAL A 60 -3.66 -3.74 1.48
C VAL A 60 -2.75 -3.58 2.69
N SER A 61 -2.63 -4.60 3.54
CA SER A 61 -1.92 -4.54 4.83
C SER A 61 -0.39 -4.37 4.70
N HIS A 62 0.13 -4.38 3.47
CA HIS A 62 1.54 -4.13 3.17
C HIS A 62 1.86 -2.63 3.02
N MET A 63 0.84 -1.78 2.88
CA MET A 63 0.99 -0.32 2.85
C MET A 63 1.45 0.18 4.22
N GLY A 64 2.31 1.20 4.22
CA GLY A 64 2.78 1.83 5.46
C GLY A 64 1.68 2.67 6.10
N ASP A 65 1.60 2.63 7.43
CA ASP A 65 0.75 3.52 8.24
C ASP A 65 1.63 4.19 9.29
N ILE A 66 1.55 5.52 9.38
CA ILE A 66 2.36 6.34 10.28
C ILE A 66 1.42 7.28 11.04
N LEU A 67 1.40 7.11 12.36
CA LEU A 67 0.59 7.92 13.25
C LEU A 67 1.41 9.05 13.88
N ILE A 68 1.08 10.29 13.54
CA ILE A 68 1.72 11.50 14.10
C ILE A 68 0.82 12.06 15.21
N ARG A 69 1.38 12.25 16.41
CA ARG A 69 0.64 12.76 17.58
C ARG A 69 1.51 13.71 18.39
N GLY A 70 0.91 14.80 18.87
CA GLY A 70 1.56 15.79 19.71
C GLY A 70 1.06 17.21 19.40
N PRO A 71 1.47 18.22 20.19
CA PRO A 71 1.03 19.59 20.00
C PRO A 71 1.49 20.19 18.65
N GLN A 72 2.49 19.59 18.01
CA GLN A 72 3.08 20.05 16.74
C GLN A 72 2.71 19.15 15.54
N ALA A 73 1.70 18.28 15.69
CA ALA A 73 1.37 17.30 14.66
C ALA A 73 0.93 17.97 13.35
N LEU A 74 0.14 19.05 13.43
CA LEU A 74 -0.31 19.80 12.26
C LEU A 74 0.88 20.46 11.55
N GLU A 75 1.77 21.12 12.28
CA GLU A 75 2.95 21.75 11.67
C GLU A 75 3.87 20.72 11.00
N ALA A 76 4.04 19.54 11.62
CA ALA A 76 4.83 18.46 11.04
C ALA A 76 4.21 17.95 9.73
N VAL A 77 2.89 17.68 9.71
CA VAL A 77 2.18 17.25 8.49
C VAL A 77 2.25 18.35 7.43
N GLN A 78 2.03 19.60 7.82
CA GLN A 78 2.08 20.75 6.91
C GLN A 78 3.46 20.93 6.28
N TRP A 79 4.52 20.55 6.99
CA TRP A 79 5.90 20.62 6.50
C TRP A 79 6.24 19.51 5.51
N ILE A 80 5.69 18.29 5.67
CA ILE A 80 5.97 17.15 4.78
C ILE A 80 5.04 17.07 3.57
N SER A 81 3.81 17.58 3.66
CA SER A 81 2.80 17.45 2.61
C SER A 81 2.74 18.69 1.72
N MET A 82 2.53 18.49 0.40
CA MET A 82 2.35 19.62 -0.52
C MET A 82 1.05 20.42 -0.31
N ASN A 83 0.02 19.79 0.26
CA ASN A 83 -1.28 20.41 0.47
C ASN A 83 -1.35 21.16 1.81
N ASP A 84 -2.31 22.08 1.93
CA ASP A 84 -2.61 22.76 3.20
C ASP A 84 -3.44 21.82 4.10
N ALA A 85 -2.77 21.21 5.08
CA ALA A 85 -3.36 20.27 6.02
C ALA A 85 -4.32 20.96 7.01
N SER A 86 -4.19 22.27 7.24
CA SER A 86 -5.06 23.00 8.15
C SER A 86 -6.52 23.11 7.67
N LYS A 87 -6.75 22.80 6.38
CA LYS A 87 -8.09 22.78 5.77
C LYS A 87 -8.86 21.50 6.05
N LEU A 88 -8.20 20.43 6.53
CA LEU A 88 -8.87 19.18 6.88
C LEU A 88 -9.66 19.35 8.18
N GLN A 89 -10.88 18.86 8.18
CA GLN A 89 -11.70 18.67 9.38
C GLN A 89 -11.61 17.21 9.86
N GLU A 90 -11.97 16.98 11.12
CA GLU A 90 -12.01 15.62 11.66
C GLU A 90 -12.88 14.68 10.79
N GLY A 91 -12.33 13.51 10.46
CA GLY A 91 -12.97 12.53 9.58
C GLY A 91 -12.78 12.76 8.08
N GLN A 92 -12.10 13.84 7.67
CA GLN A 92 -11.69 14.06 6.29
C GLN A 92 -10.28 13.52 6.03
N ALA A 93 -9.98 13.25 4.76
CA ALA A 93 -8.66 12.85 4.29
C ALA A 93 -8.31 13.60 2.99
N HIS A 94 -7.03 13.86 2.77
CA HIS A 94 -6.53 14.47 1.53
C HIS A 94 -5.44 13.59 0.93
N TYR A 95 -5.62 13.22 -0.33
CA TYR A 95 -4.52 12.70 -1.13
C TYR A 95 -3.51 13.83 -1.40
N SER A 96 -2.25 13.59 -1.09
CA SER A 96 -1.15 14.54 -1.21
C SER A 96 0.11 13.86 -1.71
N ALA A 97 1.06 14.63 -2.23
CA ALA A 97 2.41 14.14 -2.49
C ALA A 97 3.34 14.43 -1.31
N LEU A 98 4.29 13.53 -1.10
CA LEU A 98 5.53 13.75 -0.36
C LEU A 98 6.63 14.05 -1.36
N LEU A 99 7.31 15.18 -1.19
CA LEU A 99 8.29 15.69 -2.15
C LEU A 99 9.69 15.76 -1.54
N TYR A 100 10.69 15.60 -2.39
CA TYR A 100 12.07 16.00 -2.09
C TYR A 100 12.18 17.54 -2.10
N PRO A 101 13.23 18.13 -1.48
CA PRO A 101 13.44 19.57 -1.49
C PRO A 101 13.48 20.21 -2.88
N GLU A 102 13.86 19.45 -3.91
CA GLU A 102 13.88 19.89 -5.31
C GLU A 102 12.48 19.93 -5.96
N GLY A 103 11.43 19.52 -5.24
CA GLY A 103 10.05 19.47 -5.71
C GLY A 103 9.69 18.22 -6.52
N THR A 104 10.52 17.17 -6.47
CA THR A 104 10.25 15.87 -7.13
C THR A 104 9.59 14.89 -6.17
N PHE A 105 8.88 13.90 -6.71
CA PHE A 105 8.13 12.92 -5.90
C PHE A 105 9.05 11.97 -5.14
N VAL A 106 8.76 11.81 -3.85
CA VAL A 106 9.21 10.68 -3.03
C VAL A 106 8.15 9.59 -3.10
N ASP A 107 6.91 9.95 -2.76
CA ASP A 107 5.75 9.06 -2.68
C ASP A 107 4.44 9.86 -2.67
N ASP A 108 3.30 9.18 -2.74
CA ASP A 108 1.98 9.72 -2.42
C ASP A 108 1.49 9.28 -1.03
N VAL A 109 0.63 10.08 -0.42
CA VAL A 109 0.05 9.83 0.92
C VAL A 109 -1.42 10.24 0.97
N ILE A 110 -2.17 9.61 1.86
CA ILE A 110 -3.56 9.96 2.23
C ILE A 110 -3.63 10.19 3.73
#